data_AF-A0A9E4P9S6-F1
#
_entry.id   AF-A0A9E4P9S6-F1
#
_cell.length_a   1.000
_cell.length_b   1.000
_cell.length_c   1.000
_cell.angle_alpha   90.00
_cell.angle_beta   90.00
_cell.angle_gamma   90.00
#
_symmetry.space_group_name_H-M   'P 1'
#
loop_
_entity.id
_entity.type
_entity.pdbx_description
1 polymer ?
#
loop_
_entity_poly.entity_id
_entity_poly.type
_entity_poly.pdbx_seq_one_letter_code
_entity_poly.pdbx_strand_id
1 'polypeptide(L)'
;MLAITAAFEREVKDYLKAGSFTRVRRERGQVAGPGAIRFYLSSAVRDVVVVVGGFGREASGEAVRLVVEKYMPDLLVSAGFAGGAQPGLNPGEVFVCKRLLGLTGQAAYWSSNTVMEKSVRESALPYDQWNDIEIRW
;
A
#
# COMPACT_ATOMS: atom_id res chain seq x y z
N MET A 1 -11.81 -12.17 -6.30
CA MET A 1 -10.33 -12.17 -6.39
C MET A 1 -9.73 -11.18 -5.40
N LEU A 2 -8.68 -11.59 -4.68
CA LEU A 2 -7.90 -10.80 -3.73
C LEU A 2 -6.66 -10.20 -4.40
N ALA A 3 -6.37 -8.93 -4.15
CA ALA A 3 -5.09 -8.30 -4.48
C ALA A 3 -4.26 -8.08 -3.21
N ILE A 4 -2.99 -8.47 -3.23
CA ILE A 4 -2.01 -8.16 -2.18
C ILE A 4 -0.99 -7.19 -2.78
N THR A 5 -0.83 -6.00 -2.20
CA THR A 5 0.17 -5.01 -2.63
C THR A 5 1.29 -4.89 -1.61
N ALA A 6 2.53 -4.81 -2.09
CA ALA A 6 3.74 -4.62 -1.28
C ALA A 6 4.72 -3.69 -2.00
N ALA A 7 5.46 -2.88 -1.25
CA ALA A 7 6.42 -1.94 -1.83
C ALA A 7 7.68 -2.64 -2.34
N PHE A 8 8.15 -3.65 -1.59
CA PHE A 8 9.37 -4.39 -1.88
C PHE A 8 9.12 -5.90 -1.94
N GLU A 9 9.81 -6.58 -2.84
CA GLU A 9 9.67 -8.04 -2.99
C GLU A 9 10.05 -8.79 -1.71
N ARG A 10 11.01 -8.26 -0.94
CA ARG A 10 11.42 -8.84 0.34
C ARG A 10 10.30 -8.91 1.37
N GLU A 11 9.25 -8.09 1.25
CA GLU A 11 8.11 -8.08 2.16
C GLU A 11 7.19 -9.29 1.96
N VAL A 12 7.22 -9.88 0.77
CA VAL A 12 6.33 -10.98 0.37
C VAL A 12 7.08 -12.19 -0.17
N LYS A 13 8.42 -12.18 -0.18
CA LYS A 13 9.26 -13.19 -0.82
C LYS A 13 8.91 -14.62 -0.40
N ASP A 14 8.76 -14.84 0.91
CA ASP A 14 8.46 -16.17 1.44
C ASP A 14 7.04 -16.61 1.10
N TYR A 15 6.08 -15.68 1.07
CA TYR A 15 4.72 -15.93 0.61
C TYR A 15 4.69 -16.28 -0.89
N LEU A 16 5.42 -15.53 -1.72
CA LEU A 16 5.55 -15.82 -3.15
C LEU A 16 6.14 -17.22 -3.38
N LYS A 17 7.19 -17.58 -2.64
CA LYS A 17 7.83 -18.90 -2.73
C LYS A 17 6.89 -20.01 -2.27
N ALA A 18 6.28 -19.89 -1.10
CA ALA A 18 5.38 -20.90 -0.55
C ALA A 18 4.16 -21.14 -1.44
N GLY A 19 3.60 -20.05 -2.00
CA GLY A 19 2.47 -20.12 -2.91
C GLY A 19 2.83 -20.44 -4.35
N SER A 20 4.10 -20.71 -4.70
CA SER A 20 4.53 -20.95 -6.09
C SER A 20 4.10 -19.85 -7.06
N PHE A 21 4.16 -18.60 -6.62
CA PHE A 21 3.83 -17.44 -7.44
C PHE A 21 4.91 -17.20 -8.49
N THR A 22 4.48 -16.91 -9.71
CA THR A 22 5.34 -16.62 -10.85
C THR A 22 5.07 -15.22 -11.34
N ARG A 23 6.14 -14.52 -11.73
CA ARG A 23 6.04 -13.16 -12.26
C ARG A 23 5.33 -13.18 -13.61
N VAL A 24 4.28 -12.38 -13.74
CA VAL A 24 3.59 -12.17 -15.01
C VAL A 24 4.55 -11.45 -15.96
N ARG A 25 4.61 -11.94 -17.20
CA ARG A 25 5.46 -11.35 -18.24
C ARG A 25 5.06 -9.89 -18.45
N ARG A 26 6.05 -9.01 -18.56
CA ARG A 26 5.80 -7.59 -18.83
C ARG A 26 5.11 -7.41 -20.18
N GLU A 27 4.16 -6.48 -20.20
CA GLU A 27 3.61 -5.94 -21.43
C GLU A 27 4.58 -4.93 -22.04
N ARG A 28 4.51 -4.77 -23.37
CA ARG A 28 5.37 -3.87 -24.14
C ARG A 28 5.09 -2.43 -23.72
N GLY A 29 6.11 -1.70 -23.26
CA GLY A 29 5.98 -0.29 -22.83
C GLY A 29 6.06 -0.06 -21.30
N GLN A 30 6.05 -1.10 -20.47
CA GLN A 30 6.27 -0.93 -19.03
C GLN A 30 7.72 -0.59 -18.68
N VAL A 31 7.92 0.43 -17.84
CA VAL A 31 9.23 0.94 -17.42
C VAL A 31 10.04 -0.16 -16.73
N ALA A 32 11.29 -0.34 -17.15
CA ALA A 32 12.25 -1.23 -16.52
C ALA A 32 13.08 -0.48 -15.48
N GLY A 33 13.38 -1.12 -14.35
CA GLY A 33 14.28 -0.58 -13.34
C GLY A 33 13.90 -0.95 -11.90
N PRO A 34 14.69 -0.47 -10.91
CA PRO A 34 14.55 -0.78 -9.49
C PRO A 34 13.22 -0.38 -8.81
N GLY A 35 12.34 0.36 -9.50
CA GLY A 35 11.02 0.77 -8.99
C GLY A 35 9.83 0.20 -9.77
N ALA A 36 10.06 -0.67 -10.75
CA ALA A 36 8.99 -1.13 -11.62
C ALA A 36 7.95 -1.99 -10.91
N ILE A 37 6.68 -1.75 -11.20
CA ILE A 37 5.55 -2.53 -10.71
C ILE A 37 5.58 -3.92 -11.35
N ARG A 38 5.36 -4.95 -10.53
CA ARG A 38 5.42 -6.36 -10.94
C ARG A 38 4.21 -7.10 -10.41
N PHE A 39 3.59 -7.88 -11.26
CA PHE A 39 2.47 -8.74 -10.91
C PHE A 39 2.94 -10.19 -10.80
N TYR A 40 2.39 -10.91 -9.84
CA TYR A 40 2.65 -12.33 -9.63
C TYR A 40 1.32 -13.07 -9.50
N LEU A 41 1.24 -14.21 -10.18
CA LEU A 41 0.08 -15.11 -10.15
C LEU A 41 0.57 -16.51 -9.79
N SER A 42 -0.32 -17.31 -9.20
CA SER A 42 -0.03 -18.69 -8.83
C SER A 42 -1.05 -19.63 -9.47
N SER A 43 -0.60 -20.83 -9.85
CA SER A 43 -1.48 -21.94 -10.19
C SER A 43 -1.97 -22.71 -8.95
N ALA A 44 -1.24 -22.61 -7.83
CA ALA A 44 -1.54 -23.28 -6.56
C ALA A 44 -2.45 -22.43 -5.65
N VAL A 45 -2.28 -21.11 -5.67
CA VAL A 45 -3.11 -20.14 -4.92
C VAL A 45 -3.99 -19.41 -5.92
N ARG A 46 -5.25 -19.86 -6.04
CA ARG A 46 -6.22 -19.28 -6.96
C ARG A 46 -6.81 -17.98 -6.42
N ASP A 47 -7.32 -17.15 -7.33
CA ASP A 47 -8.02 -15.90 -7.03
C ASP A 47 -7.20 -14.92 -6.17
N VAL A 48 -5.88 -14.96 -6.30
CA VAL A 48 -4.95 -14.01 -5.66
C VAL A 48 -3.98 -13.46 -6.71
N VAL A 49 -3.86 -12.13 -6.76
CA VAL A 49 -2.78 -11.43 -7.44
C VAL A 49 -1.89 -10.73 -6.43
N VAL A 50 -0.57 -10.90 -6.54
CA VAL A 50 0.39 -10.14 -5.74
C VAL A 50 1.03 -9.07 -6.61
N VAL A 51 1.06 -7.84 -6.12
CA VAL A 51 1.64 -6.68 -6.79
C VAL A 51 2.78 -6.17 -5.95
N VAL A 52 3.96 -6.05 -6.56
CA VAL A 52 5.17 -5.59 -5.89
C VAL A 52 5.73 -4.37 -6.60
N GLY A 53 6.04 -3.32 -5.84
CA GLY A 53 6.63 -2.08 -6.32
C GLY A 53 5.82 -0.88 -5.87
N GLY A 54 6.04 0.26 -6.51
CA GLY A 54 5.26 1.45 -6.21
C GLY A 54 5.64 2.10 -4.87
N PHE A 55 6.92 2.28 -4.57
CA PHE A 55 7.32 2.98 -3.33
C PHE A 55 7.03 4.48 -3.42
N GLY A 56 6.33 5.02 -2.41
CA GLY A 56 5.90 6.41 -2.36
C GLY A 56 4.52 6.65 -2.98
N ARG A 57 3.91 7.80 -2.66
CA ARG A 57 2.49 8.09 -2.94
C ARG A 57 2.08 7.85 -4.39
N GLU A 58 2.80 8.46 -5.35
CA GLU A 58 2.46 8.38 -6.77
C GLU A 58 2.60 6.96 -7.31
N ALA A 59 3.74 6.32 -7.04
CA ALA A 59 4.03 5.00 -7.55
C ALA A 59 3.14 3.91 -6.91
N SER A 60 2.76 4.07 -5.63
CA SER A 60 1.75 3.23 -4.97
C SER A 60 0.38 3.41 -5.61
N GLY A 61 -0.03 4.64 -5.88
CA GLY A 61 -1.29 4.95 -6.56
C GLY A 61 -1.36 4.30 -7.93
N GLU A 62 -0.28 4.38 -8.70
CA GLU A 62 -0.18 3.72 -10.00
C GLU A 62 -0.24 2.18 -9.90
N ALA A 63 0.42 1.57 -8.91
CA ALA A 63 0.35 0.13 -8.68
C ALA A 63 -1.08 -0.34 -8.38
N VAL A 64 -1.80 0.42 -7.56
CA VAL A 64 -3.21 0.16 -7.24
C VAL A 64 -4.10 0.35 -8.46
N ARG A 65 -3.92 1.44 -9.21
CA ARG A 65 -4.68 1.68 -10.44
C ARG A 65 -4.53 0.52 -11.43
N LEU A 66 -3.29 0.10 -11.69
CA LEU A 66 -3.01 -1.00 -12.63
C LEU A 66 -3.60 -2.34 -12.17
N VAL A 67 -3.61 -2.64 -10.86
CA VAL A 67 -4.22 -3.90 -10.38
C VAL A 67 -5.73 -3.86 -10.49
N VAL A 68 -6.35 -2.72 -10.20
CA VAL A 68 -7.81 -2.55 -10.32
C VAL A 68 -8.24 -2.68 -11.78
N GLU A 69 -7.58 -1.98 -12.70
CA GLU A 69 -7.90 -2.02 -14.13
C GLU A 69 -7.71 -3.41 -14.73
N LYS A 70 -6.65 -4.12 -14.34
CA LYS A 70 -6.29 -5.39 -14.96
C LYS A 70 -7.04 -6.59 -14.38
N TYR A 71 -7.32 -6.55 -13.07
CA TYR A 71 -7.78 -7.72 -12.33
C TYR A 71 -9.12 -7.50 -11.63
N MET A 72 -9.59 -6.26 -11.41
CA MET A 72 -10.86 -5.97 -10.72
C MET A 72 -11.02 -6.77 -9.40
N PRO A 73 -10.09 -6.63 -8.44
CA PRO A 73 -10.17 -7.38 -7.19
C PRO A 73 -11.34 -6.90 -6.32
N ASP A 74 -11.97 -7.83 -5.60
CA ASP A 74 -13.03 -7.53 -4.61
C ASP A 74 -12.45 -6.98 -3.30
N LEU A 75 -11.18 -7.28 -3.04
CA LEU A 75 -10.46 -6.86 -1.83
C LEU A 75 -9.00 -6.59 -2.18
N LEU A 76 -8.48 -5.46 -1.66
CA LEU A 76 -7.08 -5.10 -1.74
C LEU A 76 -6.48 -5.04 -0.34
N VAL A 77 -5.43 -5.84 -0.10
CA VAL A 77 -4.66 -5.88 1.13
C VAL A 77 -3.28 -5.27 0.88
N SER A 78 -2.96 -4.22 1.63
CA SER A 78 -1.59 -3.69 1.68
C SER A 78 -0.81 -4.43 2.76
N ALA A 79 0.34 -4.99 2.39
CA ALA A 79 1.24 -5.70 3.28
C ALA A 79 2.67 -5.18 3.09
N GLY A 80 3.36 -4.90 4.20
CA GLY A 80 4.71 -4.38 4.16
C GLY A 80 5.29 -4.17 5.55
N PHE A 81 6.54 -3.72 5.59
CA PHE A 81 7.18 -3.35 6.84
C PHE A 81 6.78 -1.93 7.26
N ALA A 82 6.71 -1.71 8.57
CA ALA A 82 6.44 -0.39 9.15
C ALA A 82 7.44 -0.11 10.29
N GLY A 83 7.76 1.18 10.47
CA GLY A 83 8.48 1.65 11.66
C GLY A 83 7.49 1.94 12.79
N GLY A 84 7.79 1.46 14.00
CA GLY A 84 7.00 1.77 15.18
C GLY A 84 7.10 3.26 15.53
N ALA A 85 5.94 3.92 15.69
CA ALA A 85 5.87 5.35 16.04
C ALA A 85 5.63 5.59 17.55
N GLN A 86 5.42 4.52 18.33
CA GLN A 86 5.15 4.58 19.77
C GLN A 86 6.25 3.85 20.55
N PRO A 87 6.56 4.29 21.79
CA PRO A 87 7.41 3.54 22.70
C PRO A 87 6.81 2.16 23.01
N GLY A 88 7.68 1.18 23.25
CA GLY A 88 7.27 -0.16 23.67
C GLY A 88 6.88 -1.12 22.54
N LEU A 89 6.91 -0.67 21.28
CA LEU A 89 6.75 -1.55 20.12
C LEU A 89 8.02 -2.32 19.85
N ASN A 90 7.88 -3.61 19.53
CA ASN A 90 9.00 -4.52 19.32
C ASN A 90 9.14 -4.92 17.84
N PRO A 91 10.38 -5.07 17.32
CA PRO A 91 10.58 -5.66 16.00
C PRO A 91 9.93 -7.05 15.89
N GLY A 92 9.20 -7.28 14.80
CA GLY A 92 8.49 -8.54 14.56
C GLY A 92 7.02 -8.55 14.99
N GLU A 93 6.54 -7.49 15.64
CA GLU A 93 5.11 -7.34 15.92
C GLU A 93 4.30 -7.09 14.63
N VAL A 94 3.07 -7.63 14.61
CA VAL A 94 2.14 -7.50 13.48
C VAL A 94 1.03 -6.52 13.84
N PHE A 95 0.75 -5.59 12.94
CA PHE A 95 -0.29 -4.59 13.11
C PHE A 95 -1.30 -4.68 11.97
N VAL A 96 -2.59 -4.61 12.34
CA VAL A 96 -3.68 -4.42 11.36
C VAL A 96 -4.07 -2.95 11.41
N CYS A 97 -3.84 -2.25 10.31
CA CYS A 97 -4.13 -0.83 10.20
C CYS A 97 -5.64 -0.59 10.21
N LYS A 98 -6.15 0.06 11.26
CA LYS A 98 -7.57 0.46 11.34
C LYS A 98 -7.84 1.80 10.65
N ARG A 99 -6.86 2.69 10.64
CA ARG A 99 -6.96 4.06 10.10
C ARG A 99 -5.62 4.46 9.49
N LEU A 100 -5.67 5.04 8.28
CA LEU A 100 -4.50 5.54 7.57
C LEU A 100 -4.53 7.07 7.54
N LEU A 101 -3.41 7.70 7.92
CA LEU A 101 -3.27 9.16 7.90
C LEU A 101 -2.29 9.57 6.78
N GLY A 102 -2.74 10.46 5.90
CA GLY A 102 -1.91 11.03 4.85
C GLY A 102 -1.07 12.18 5.37
N LEU A 103 0.13 11.89 5.87
CA LEU A 103 1.07 12.93 6.27
C LEU A 103 1.73 13.57 5.03
N THR A 104 1.96 14.87 5.10
CA THR A 104 2.71 15.65 4.10
C THR A 104 4.10 16.01 4.65
N GLY A 105 5.01 16.41 3.77
CA GLY A 105 6.40 16.75 4.12
C GLY A 105 7.32 15.53 4.23
N GLN A 106 8.62 15.78 4.49
CA GLN A 106 9.61 14.71 4.60
C GLN A 106 9.50 14.00 5.95
N ALA A 107 9.61 12.67 5.95
CA ALA A 107 9.50 11.86 7.15
C ALA A 107 10.49 12.25 8.26
N ALA A 108 11.65 12.81 7.90
CA ALA A 108 12.64 13.31 8.85
C ALA A 108 12.13 14.45 9.76
N TYR A 109 11.06 15.15 9.36
CA TYR A 109 10.45 16.22 10.13
C TYR A 109 9.17 15.79 10.87
N TRP A 110 8.82 14.51 10.80
CA TRP A 110 7.67 14.00 11.54
C TRP A 110 8.03 13.88 13.02
N SER A 111 7.16 14.42 13.87
CA SER A 111 7.23 14.25 15.32
C SER A 111 6.07 13.40 15.80
N SER A 112 6.12 12.91 17.04
CA SER A 112 4.96 12.25 17.66
C SER A 112 3.70 13.13 17.59
N ASN A 113 3.85 14.46 17.66
CA ASN A 113 2.74 15.41 17.52
C ASN A 113 2.20 15.55 16.08
N THR A 114 2.98 15.13 15.08
CA THR A 114 2.62 15.13 13.66
C THR A 114 2.01 13.80 13.23
N VAL A 115 2.51 12.69 13.80
CA VAL A 115 2.10 11.32 13.46
C VAL A 115 0.89 10.85 14.27
N MET A 116 0.79 11.29 15.53
CA MET A 116 -0.35 10.98 16.37
C MET A 116 -1.48 11.93 16.04
N GLU A 117 -2.66 11.37 15.78
CA GLU A 117 -3.88 12.13 15.60
C GLU A 117 -4.09 13.03 16.83
N LYS A 118 -4.02 14.35 16.63
CA LYS A 118 -4.71 15.26 17.54
C LYS A 118 -6.18 15.05 17.27
N SER A 119 -6.93 14.50 18.22
CA SER A 119 -8.38 14.53 18.18
C SER A 119 -8.80 16.00 18.14
N VAL A 120 -9.03 16.55 16.96
CA VAL A 120 -9.75 17.81 16.81
C VAL A 120 -11.17 17.46 17.24
N ARG A 121 -11.68 18.11 18.30
CA ARG A 121 -13.10 17.99 18.62
C ARG A 121 -13.88 18.32 17.34
N GLU A 122 -14.81 17.45 16.99
CA GLU A 122 -15.64 17.47 15.76
C GLU A 122 -16.32 18.83 15.49
N SER A 123 -16.32 19.74 16.46
CA SER A 123 -17.00 21.03 16.45
C SER A 123 -16.13 22.26 16.12
N ALA A 124 -14.91 22.12 15.57
CA ALA A 124 -14.00 23.27 15.40
C ALA A 124 -13.50 23.54 13.97
N LEU A 125 -14.04 22.90 12.93
CA LEU A 125 -13.73 23.27 11.55
C LEU A 125 -15.01 23.46 10.74
N PRO A 126 -15.21 24.64 10.09
CA PRO A 126 -16.29 24.81 9.13
C PRO A 126 -16.09 23.83 7.97
N TYR A 127 -17.18 23.21 7.56
CA TYR A 127 -17.32 22.06 6.66
C TYR A 127 -16.83 22.32 5.21
N ASP A 128 -16.34 23.53 4.93
CA ASP A 128 -16.28 24.13 3.60
C ASP A 128 -14.93 23.93 2.88
N GLN A 129 -13.91 23.38 3.54
CA GLN A 129 -12.53 23.28 2.98
C GLN A 129 -12.12 21.87 2.51
N TRP A 130 -13.03 20.90 2.47
CA TRP A 130 -12.77 19.56 1.93
C TRP A 130 -13.18 19.38 0.46
N ASN A 131 -13.69 20.44 -0.20
CA ASN A 131 -14.37 20.33 -1.49
C ASN A 131 -13.48 20.17 -2.75
N ASP A 132 -12.16 20.01 -2.63
CA ASP A 132 -11.31 19.76 -3.81
C ASP A 132 -10.89 18.30 -4.00
N ILE A 133 -11.51 17.35 -3.30
CA ILE A 133 -11.36 15.91 -3.60
C ILE A 133 -12.73 15.32 -3.94
N GLU A 134 -13.14 15.47 -5.21
CA GLU A 134 -14.21 14.65 -5.77
C GLU A 134 -13.76 13.18 -5.80
N ILE A 135 -14.22 12.40 -4.81
CA ILE A 135 -14.31 10.94 -4.93
C ILE A 135 -15.73 10.64 -5.38
N ARG A 136 -15.91 10.43 -6.69
CA ARG A 136 -17.18 9.98 -7.26
C ARG A 136 -17.26 8.46 -7.15
N TRP A 137 -18.33 7.97 -6.52
CA TRP A 137 -18.73 6.57 -6.47
C TRP A 137 -19.27 6.10 -7.81
#